data_AF-A0A9Q0TZK4-F1
#
_entry.id   AF-A0A9Q0TZK4-F1
#
_cell.length_a   1.000
_cell.length_b   1.000
_cell.length_c   1.000
_cell.angle_alpha   90.00
_cell.angle_beta   90.00
_cell.angle_gamma   90.00
#
_symmetry.space_group_name_H-M   'P 1'
#
loop_
_entity.id
_entity.type
_entity.pdbx_description
1 polymer ?
#
loop_
_entity_poly.entity_id
_entity_poly.type
_entity_poly.pdbx_seq_one_letter_code
_entity_poly.pdbx_strand_id
1 'polypeptide(L)'
;MTDEYARSAIDWGEIHKGIPHGDFLVSSWWKLGFDEVGYPWGCPRYSCPVVYHRKDILLLFPDIDDKNSVNVLVALPSKEMEKFEILFHKILSA
;
A
#
# COMPACT_ATOMS: atom_id res chain seq x y z
N MET A 1 13.80 9.64 5.10
CA MET A 1 13.93 10.30 3.79
C MET A 1 14.50 11.68 4.03
N THR A 2 15.64 12.01 3.42
CA THR A 2 16.28 13.32 3.53
C THR A 2 15.99 14.15 2.26
N ASP A 3 16.10 15.48 2.35
CA ASP A 3 15.94 16.38 1.19
C ASP A 3 16.98 16.08 0.10
N GLU A 4 18.23 15.83 0.50
CA GLU A 4 19.32 15.47 -0.42
C GLU A 4 18.99 14.21 -1.22
N TYR A 5 18.51 13.16 -0.56
CA TYR A 5 18.13 11.91 -1.24
C TYR A 5 16.97 12.14 -2.23
N ALA A 6 15.97 12.93 -1.84
CA ALA A 6 14.83 13.23 -2.71
C ALA A 6 15.27 13.97 -3.99
N ARG A 7 16.15 14.96 -3.87
CA ARG A 7 16.70 15.68 -5.04
C ARG A 7 17.52 14.77 -5.95
N SER A 8 18.42 13.96 -5.36
CA SER A 8 19.22 13.01 -6.13
C SER A 8 18.36 11.98 -6.86
N ALA A 9 17.27 11.50 -6.25
CA ALA A 9 16.34 10.58 -6.90
C ALA A 9 15.59 11.23 -8.08
N ILE A 10 15.25 12.52 -7.99
CA ILE A 10 14.66 13.30 -9.10
C ILE A 10 15.66 13.38 -10.26
N ASP A 11 16.91 13.74 -9.99
CA ASP A 11 17.96 13.83 -11.01
C ASP A 11 18.20 12.48 -11.68
N TRP A 12 18.26 11.39 -10.89
CA TRP A 12 18.37 10.03 -11.41
C TRP A 12 17.18 9.68 -12.34
N GLY A 13 15.96 10.05 -11.94
CA GLY A 13 14.74 9.82 -12.71
C GLY A 13 14.72 10.58 -14.04
N GLU A 14 15.30 11.78 -14.08
CA GLU A 14 15.45 12.56 -15.32
C GLU A 14 16.39 11.88 -16.31
N ILE A 15 17.49 11.28 -15.82
CA ILE A 15 18.48 10.58 -16.65
C ILE A 15 17.92 9.23 -17.16
N HIS A 16 17.29 8.45 -16.29
CA HIS A 16 16.93 7.06 -16.59
C HIS A 16 15.49 6.90 -17.10
N LYS A 17 14.68 7.96 -17.06
CA LYS A 17 13.31 8.03 -17.58
C LYS A 17 12.45 6.84 -17.14
N GLY A 18 12.09 6.80 -15.86
CA GLY A 18 11.22 5.77 -15.31
C GLY A 18 11.19 5.76 -13.79
N ILE A 19 10.52 4.75 -13.24
CA ILE A 19 10.55 4.44 -11.81
C ILE A 19 11.51 3.28 -11.56
N PRO A 20 12.30 3.30 -10.46
CA PRO A 20 13.13 2.16 -10.11
C PRO A 20 12.25 0.93 -9.88
N HIS A 21 12.65 -0.20 -10.48
CA HIS A 21 12.02 -1.50 -10.26
C HIS A 21 12.63 -2.14 -9.02
N GLY A 22 11.78 -2.40 -8.01
CA GLY A 22 12.12 -3.23 -6.85
C GLY A 22 11.32 -4.54 -6.88
N ASP A 23 11.64 -5.44 -5.94
CA ASP A 23 10.98 -6.75 -5.81
C ASP A 23 9.53 -6.61 -5.32
N PHE A 24 9.29 -5.65 -4.42
CA PHE A 24 7.97 -5.34 -3.86
C PHE A 24 7.80 -3.83 -3.66
N LEU A 25 6.58 -3.35 -3.89
CA LEU A 25 6.14 -2.01 -3.54
C LEU A 25 5.21 -2.08 -2.33
N VAL A 26 5.69 -1.58 -1.19
CA VAL A 26 4.86 -1.36 0.00
C VAL A 26 4.45 0.10 0.05
N SER A 27 3.14 0.37 0.04
CA SER A 27 2.60 1.73 0.13
C SER A 27 1.61 1.85 1.29
N SER A 28 1.76 2.89 2.09
CA SER A 28 0.89 3.19 3.23
C SER A 28 -0.03 4.36 2.91
N TRP A 29 -1.33 4.13 3.06
CA TRP A 29 -2.41 5.09 2.82
C TRP A 29 -2.96 5.70 4.12
N TRP A 30 -2.28 5.50 5.24
CA TRP A 30 -2.74 5.90 6.60
C TRP A 30 -2.99 7.39 6.77
N LYS A 31 -2.27 8.23 6.02
CA LYS A 31 -2.30 9.70 6.16
C LYS A 31 -2.91 10.39 4.94
N LEU A 32 -3.65 9.66 4.11
CA LEU A 32 -4.28 10.21 2.92
C LEU A 32 -5.65 10.85 3.20
N GLY A 33 -6.24 10.62 4.39
CA GLY A 33 -7.47 11.27 4.82
C GLY A 33 -8.73 10.83 4.06
N PHE A 34 -8.75 9.60 3.54
CA PHE A 34 -9.90 9.10 2.78
C PHE A 34 -11.17 8.99 3.63
N ASP A 35 -11.03 8.70 4.92
CA ASP A 35 -12.13 8.65 5.90
C ASP A 35 -12.68 10.03 6.28
N GLU A 36 -11.90 11.09 6.04
CA GLU A 36 -12.24 12.47 6.41
C GLU A 36 -13.07 13.19 5.34
N VAL A 37 -13.28 12.57 4.17
CA VAL A 37 -14.02 13.18 3.06
C VAL A 37 -15.53 13.10 3.31
N GLY A 38 -16.16 14.25 3.54
CA GLY A 38 -17.63 14.34 3.68
C GLY A 38 -18.35 14.57 2.35
N TYR A 39 -19.28 13.70 2.00
CA TYR A 39 -20.21 13.89 0.87
C TYR A 39 -21.63 14.22 1.37
N PRO A 40 -22.54 14.73 0.52
CA PRO A 40 -23.95 14.94 0.89
C PRO A 40 -24.67 13.69 1.40
N TRP A 41 -24.16 12.50 1.06
CA TRP A 41 -24.64 11.19 1.49
C TRP A 41 -23.76 10.51 2.56
N GLY A 42 -22.85 11.26 3.20
CA GLY A 42 -21.99 10.78 4.28
C GLY A 42 -20.54 10.51 3.85
N CYS A 43 -19.77 9.88 4.74
CA CYS A 43 -18.35 9.57 4.52
C CYS A 43 -18.14 8.21 3.84
N PRO A 44 -16.99 7.98 3.19
CA PRO A 44 -16.62 6.68 2.64
C PRO A 44 -16.67 5.56 3.69
N ARG A 45 -17.32 4.46 3.34
CA ARG A 45 -17.35 3.20 4.11
C ARG A 45 -16.21 2.26 3.77
N TYR A 46 -15.56 2.45 2.62
CA TYR A 46 -14.42 1.67 2.17
C TYR A 46 -13.64 2.45 1.12
N SER A 47 -12.31 2.41 1.19
CA SER A 47 -11.40 3.03 0.22
C SER A 47 -10.29 2.05 -0.12
N CYS A 48 -10.16 1.70 -1.40
CA CYS A 48 -9.15 0.78 -1.89
C CYS A 48 -8.73 1.15 -3.32
N PRO A 49 -7.57 0.69 -3.79
CA PRO A 49 -7.26 0.76 -5.21
C PRO A 49 -8.29 -0.04 -6.01
N VAL A 50 -8.66 0.47 -7.19
CA VAL A 50 -9.37 -0.33 -8.19
C VAL A 50 -8.33 -1.21 -8.89
N VAL A 51 -8.63 -2.52 -8.96
CA VAL A 51 -7.87 -3.62 -9.58
C VAL A 51 -6.55 -3.19 -10.24
N TYR A 52 -5.43 -3.62 -9.64
CA TYR A 52 -4.11 -3.33 -10.17
C TYR A 52 -3.49 -4.58 -10.80
N HIS A 53 -3.01 -4.49 -12.05
CA HIS A 53 -2.44 -5.62 -12.79
C HIS A 53 -1.05 -6.06 -12.32
N ARG A 54 -0.43 -5.33 -11.39
CA ARG A 54 0.92 -5.60 -10.89
C ARG A 54 0.84 -6.50 -9.65
N LYS A 55 1.63 -7.57 -9.65
CA LYS A 55 1.58 -8.68 -8.68
C LYS A 55 2.62 -8.57 -7.56
N ASP A 56 3.13 -7.37 -7.34
CA ASP A 56 4.22 -7.03 -6.42
C ASP A 56 3.83 -5.85 -5.49
N ILE A 57 2.52 -5.64 -5.28
CA ILE A 57 2.00 -4.55 -4.45
C ILE A 57 1.46 -5.05 -3.12
N LEU A 58 1.89 -4.37 -2.06
CA LEU A 58 1.32 -4.43 -0.72
C LEU A 58 0.82 -3.04 -0.33
N LEU A 59 -0.46 -2.93 -0.02
CA LEU A 59 -1.11 -1.69 0.39
C LEU A 59 -1.60 -1.81 1.82
N LEU A 60 -1.18 -0.86 2.65
CA LEU A 60 -1.60 -0.72 4.03
C LEU A 60 -2.56 0.46 4.12
N PHE A 61 -3.75 0.25 4.65
CA PHE A 61 -4.75 1.31 4.81
C PHE A 61 -5.45 1.17 6.16
N PRO A 62 -5.87 2.29 6.76
CA PRO A 62 -6.55 2.26 8.05
C PRO A 62 -7.90 1.57 7.91
N ASP A 63 -8.36 0.97 9.00
CA ASP A 63 -9.78 0.70 9.13
C ASP A 63 -10.55 2.00 9.38
N ILE A 64 -11.81 2.02 8.91
CA ILE A 64 -12.66 3.20 8.96
C ILE A 64 -13.33 3.34 10.33
N ASP A 65 -13.58 2.22 11.02
CA ASP A 65 -14.19 2.20 12.35
C ASP A 65 -13.12 2.23 13.46
N ASP A 66 -11.99 1.53 13.27
CA ASP A 66 -10.86 1.53 14.21
C ASP A 66 -9.54 2.03 13.58
N LYS A 67 -9.21 3.30 13.82
CA LYS A 67 -7.99 3.96 13.33
C LYS A 67 -6.67 3.30 13.78
N ASN A 68 -6.70 2.46 14.82
CA ASN A 68 -5.52 1.73 15.30
C ASN A 68 -5.34 0.38 14.59
N SER A 69 -6.36 -0.10 13.88
CA SER A 69 -6.29 -1.33 13.11
C SER A 69 -5.81 -1.08 11.68
N VAL A 70 -5.25 -2.11 11.06
CA VAL A 70 -4.61 -2.04 9.75
C VAL A 70 -5.19 -3.08 8.85
N ASN A 71 -5.72 -2.62 7.71
CA ASN A 71 -6.09 -3.49 6.61
C ASN A 71 -4.91 -3.60 5.64
N VAL A 72 -4.69 -4.82 5.14
CA VAL A 72 -3.60 -5.15 4.22
C VAL A 72 -4.19 -5.72 2.94
N LEU A 73 -3.92 -5.07 1.81
CA LEU A 73 -4.21 -5.60 0.49
C LEU A 73 -2.91 -6.08 -0.16
N VAL A 74 -2.85 -7.37 -0.46
CA VAL A 74 -1.67 -8.04 -1.02
C VAL A 74 -2.05 -8.65 -2.37
N ALA A 75 -1.25 -8.38 -3.38
CA ALA A 75 -1.34 -9.04 -4.67
C ALA A 75 -0.06 -9.85 -4.91
N LEU A 76 -0.20 -11.17 -5.06
CA LEU A 76 0.87 -12.12 -5.37
C LEU A 76 0.36 -13.14 -6.39
N PRO A 77 1.24 -13.85 -7.12
CA PRO A 77 0.80 -15.01 -7.89
C PRO A 77 0.25 -16.11 -6.97
N SER A 78 -0.62 -16.97 -7.52
CA SER A 78 -1.48 -17.87 -6.74
C SER A 78 -0.72 -18.78 -5.77
N LYS A 79 0.44 -19.31 -6.17
CA LYS A 79 1.22 -20.26 -5.37
C LYS A 79 1.92 -19.57 -4.18
N GLU A 80 2.29 -18.32 -4.38
CA GLU A 80 2.95 -17.47 -3.39
C GLU A 80 1.92 -16.95 -2.38
N MET A 81 0.69 -16.66 -2.82
CA MET A 81 -0.39 -16.21 -1.95
C MET A 81 -0.74 -17.25 -0.87
N GLU A 82 -0.83 -18.53 -1.24
CA GLU A 82 -1.08 -19.62 -0.28
C GLU A 82 -0.01 -19.68 0.82
N LYS A 83 1.27 -19.52 0.45
CA LYS A 83 2.38 -19.51 1.41
C LYS A 83 2.34 -18.26 2.29
N PHE A 84 2.02 -17.11 1.69
CA PHE A 84 1.93 -15.84 2.40
C PHE A 84 0.85 -15.90 3.49
N GLU A 85 -0.35 -16.38 3.16
CA GLU A 85 -1.46 -16.50 4.11
C GLU A 85 -1.08 -17.37 5.32
N ILE A 86 -0.47 -18.54 5.08
CA ILE A 86 -0.03 -19.44 6.15
C ILE A 86 0.99 -18.74 7.08
N LEU A 87 2.00 -18.10 6.49
CA LEU A 87 3.05 -17.42 7.26
C LEU A 87 2.51 -16.20 8.01
N PHE A 88 1.60 -15.46 7.40
CA PHE A 88 0.98 -14.28 7.99
C PHE A 88 0.15 -14.65 9.23
N HIS A 89 -0.72 -15.66 9.14
CA HIS A 89 -1.49 -16.12 10.28
C HIS A 89 -0.62 -16.73 11.39
N LYS A 90 0.47 -17.42 11.02
CA LYS A 90 1.42 -17.93 12.01
C LYS A 90 2.04 -16.81 12.84
N ILE A 91 2.40 -15.69 12.20
CA ILE A 91 2.96 -14.51 12.88
C ILE A 91 1.92 -13.84 13.79
N LEU A 92 0.67 -13.72 13.33
CA LEU A 92 -0.39 -13.11 14.13
C LEU A 92 -0.82 -13.96 15.34
N SER A 93 -0.59 -15.27 15.29
CA SER A 93 -0.88 -16.20 16.40
C SER A 93 0.24 -16.33 17.43
N ALA A 94 1.40 -15.72 17.18
CA ALA A 94 2.59 -15.78 18.04
C ALA A 94 2.62 -14.60 19.02
#